data_AF-A0A6U3XC51-F1
#
_entry.id   AF-A0A6U3XC51-F1
#
_cell.length_a   1.000
_cell.length_b   1.000
_cell.length_c   1.000
_cell.angle_alpha   90.00
_cell.angle_beta   90.00
_cell.angle_gamma   90.00
#
_symmetry.space_group_name_H-M   'P 1'
#
loop_
_entity.id
_entity.type
_entity.pdbx_description
1 polymer ?
#
loop_
_entity_poly.entity_id
_entity_poly.type
_entity_poly.pdbx_seq_one_letter_code
_entity_poly.pdbx_strand_id
1 'polypeptide(L)'
;MRKHHLLNLHSLILGAASVHSFSPTTAFQNFVFSPNGVCVSPSTFYLADVDENVKDCNDNNSPITTNLGQKKLFSMRNVPGEGDCMFQAVALATAASMGLGANNALLRAISEETRDVVAQVMGSRDGNLHIEGQRLVRTSDLLTSASRSEGMSPDEYLERLKKSGSDGGLYGGGPELTVLSNLLRRPISIYELEDDTTTTTTTAENNNNTNGESKYCRIKLAGVFGDHFKDPCLSIPNSAILSGLQPGAYSWHLHILVVDAGFEKHACALLPKFCDLP
;
A
#
# COMPACT_ATOMS: atom_id res chain seq x y z
N MET A 1 23.66 -13.74 -10.48
CA MET A 1 24.06 -12.48 -9.79
C MET A 1 22.84 -11.56 -9.77
N ARG A 2 22.11 -11.51 -8.65
CA ARG A 2 20.93 -10.64 -8.49
C ARG A 2 21.42 -9.21 -8.24
N LYS A 3 21.16 -8.30 -9.18
CA LYS A 3 21.36 -6.86 -8.97
C LYS A 3 20.34 -6.42 -7.93
N HIS A 4 20.80 -6.18 -6.70
CA HIS A 4 19.98 -5.55 -5.67
C HIS A 4 19.60 -4.15 -6.15
N HIS A 5 18.30 -3.90 -6.30
CA HIS A 5 17.73 -2.57 -6.39
C HIS A 5 17.95 -1.86 -5.05
N LEU A 6 19.14 -1.27 -4.88
CA LEU A 6 19.43 -0.22 -3.91
C LEU A 6 18.80 1.11 -4.37
N LEU A 7 17.51 1.09 -4.73
CA LEU A 7 16.78 2.31 -5.05
C LEU A 7 16.16 2.85 -3.75
N ASN A 8 16.66 4.00 -3.31
CA ASN A 8 15.94 5.00 -2.50
C ASN A 8 15.35 4.59 -1.14
N LEU A 9 15.98 3.66 -0.41
CA LEU A 9 15.64 3.42 1.00
C LEU A 9 15.84 4.67 1.89
N HIS A 10 16.77 5.55 1.52
CA HIS A 10 16.96 6.84 2.18
C HIS A 10 15.76 7.77 2.01
N SER A 11 15.00 7.73 0.91
CA SER A 11 13.79 8.57 0.78
C SER A 11 12.57 8.00 1.51
N LEU A 12 12.55 6.69 1.80
CA LEU A 12 11.45 6.03 2.51
C LEU A 12 11.64 6.04 4.04
N ILE A 13 12.88 5.90 4.53
CA ILE A 13 13.21 5.88 5.97
C ILE A 13 13.51 7.29 6.51
N LEU A 14 14.11 8.18 5.71
CA LEU A 14 14.30 9.61 6.05
C LEU A 14 13.27 10.50 5.37
N GLY A 15 12.12 9.94 4.98
CA GLY A 15 11.05 10.64 4.27
C GLY A 15 10.35 11.71 5.11
N ALA A 16 11.04 12.80 5.46
CA ALA A 16 10.49 14.10 5.07
C ALA A 16 10.15 13.94 3.59
N ALA A 17 8.89 14.17 3.22
CA ALA A 17 8.49 14.23 1.83
C ALA A 17 9.58 14.98 1.05
N SER A 18 10.41 14.25 0.30
CA SER A 18 11.32 14.90 -0.63
C SER A 18 10.35 15.50 -1.63
N VAL A 19 10.16 16.82 -1.53
CA VAL A 19 9.42 17.65 -2.48
C VAL A 19 10.24 17.64 -3.77
N HIS A 20 10.43 16.46 -4.37
CA HIS A 20 10.60 16.38 -5.80
C HIS A 20 9.34 17.02 -6.37
N SER A 21 9.55 18.04 -7.19
CA SER A 21 8.53 18.74 -7.94
C SER A 21 7.79 17.74 -8.82
N PHE A 22 6.85 17.01 -8.23
CA PHE A 22 5.85 16.26 -8.94
C PHE A 22 4.97 17.29 -9.62
N SER A 23 4.82 17.15 -10.93
CA SER A 23 3.73 17.83 -11.61
C SER A 23 2.44 17.25 -11.01
N PRO A 24 1.57 18.05 -10.37
CA PRO A 24 0.37 17.54 -9.72
C PRO A 24 -0.53 16.92 -10.78
N THR A 25 -0.45 15.60 -10.92
CA THR A 25 -1.41 14.83 -11.70
C THR A 25 -2.63 14.68 -10.82
N THR A 26 -3.74 15.33 -11.19
CA THR A 26 -5.04 15.22 -10.51
C THR A 26 -5.70 13.85 -10.75
N ALA A 27 -4.91 12.79 -10.92
CA ALA A 27 -5.35 11.47 -11.32
C ALA A 27 -6.44 10.91 -10.38
N PHE A 28 -6.32 11.17 -9.08
CA PHE A 28 -7.31 10.75 -8.10
C PHE A 28 -8.69 11.40 -8.30
N GLN A 29 -8.75 12.64 -8.80
CA GLN A 29 -10.02 13.35 -9.07
C GLN A 29 -10.77 12.72 -10.24
N ASN A 30 -10.08 11.97 -11.09
CA ASN A 30 -10.71 11.24 -12.20
C ASN A 30 -11.26 9.88 -11.75
N PHE A 31 -11.02 9.47 -10.50
CA PHE A 31 -11.53 8.20 -10.00
C PHE A 31 -12.99 8.33 -9.58
N VAL A 32 -13.80 7.37 -10.00
CA VAL A 32 -15.23 7.29 -9.65
C VAL A 32 -15.39 6.23 -8.57
N PHE A 33 -16.12 6.58 -7.51
CA PHE A 33 -16.37 5.70 -6.38
C PHE A 33 -17.86 5.42 -6.22
N SER A 34 -18.18 4.19 -5.86
CA SER A 34 -19.50 3.83 -5.38
C SER A 34 -19.73 4.34 -3.94
N PRO A 35 -20.99 4.37 -3.43
CA PRO A 35 -21.29 4.91 -2.11
C PRO A 35 -20.58 4.19 -0.94
N ASN A 36 -20.16 2.94 -1.13
CA ASN A 36 -19.39 2.20 -0.13
C ASN A 36 -17.87 2.45 -0.26
N GLY A 37 -17.43 3.38 -1.10
CA GLY A 37 -16.03 3.73 -1.30
C GLY A 37 -15.25 2.79 -2.22
N VAL A 38 -15.87 1.76 -2.82
CA VAL A 38 -15.19 0.95 -3.85
C VAL A 38 -15.03 1.77 -5.12
N CYS A 39 -13.82 1.80 -5.65
CA CYS A 39 -13.49 2.43 -6.93
C CYS A 39 -14.14 1.65 -8.09
N VAL A 40 -15.04 2.31 -8.81
CA VAL A 40 -15.71 1.73 -9.99
C VAL A 40 -14.95 2.05 -11.28
N SER A 41 -14.23 3.16 -11.31
CA SER A 41 -13.46 3.60 -12.48
C SER A 41 -12.19 4.33 -12.03
N PRO A 42 -10.98 3.81 -12.30
CA PRO A 42 -10.72 2.50 -12.90
C PRO A 42 -11.17 1.38 -11.96
N SER A 43 -11.74 0.32 -12.53
CA SER A 43 -12.28 -0.79 -11.73
C SER A 43 -11.18 -1.71 -11.17
N THR A 44 -10.01 -1.73 -11.81
CA THR A 44 -8.96 -2.72 -11.55
C THR A 44 -7.59 -2.05 -11.60
N PHE A 45 -6.79 -2.30 -10.57
CA PHE A 45 -5.40 -1.86 -10.49
C PHE A 45 -4.49 -3.07 -10.65
N TYR A 46 -3.41 -2.95 -11.41
CA TYR A 46 -2.50 -4.07 -11.64
C TYR A 46 -1.05 -3.65 -11.50
N LEU A 47 -0.27 -4.53 -10.86
CA LEU A 47 1.18 -4.36 -10.79
C LEU A 47 1.78 -4.73 -12.15
N ALA A 48 2.52 -3.80 -12.75
CA ALA A 48 3.30 -4.13 -13.94
C ALA A 48 4.39 -5.14 -13.56
N ASP A 49 4.46 -6.26 -14.29
CA ASP A 49 5.50 -7.24 -14.04
C ASP A 49 6.89 -6.61 -14.25
N VAL A 50 7.83 -6.95 -13.37
CA VAL A 50 9.19 -6.39 -13.35
C VAL A 50 10.05 -6.90 -14.51
N ASP A 51 9.57 -7.81 -15.37
CA ASP A 51 10.33 -8.25 -16.55
C ASP A 51 9.39 -8.74 -17.68
N GLU A 52 9.08 -7.86 -18.64
CA GLU A 52 8.58 -8.24 -19.97
C GLU A 52 9.69 -8.82 -20.87
N ASN A 53 10.92 -8.98 -20.36
CA ASN A 53 12.07 -9.50 -21.12
C ASN A 53 12.15 -11.05 -21.20
N VAL A 54 11.10 -11.78 -20.83
CA VAL A 54 11.04 -13.23 -21.08
C VAL A 54 10.72 -13.47 -22.56
N LYS A 55 11.81 -13.44 -23.34
CA LYS A 55 11.90 -13.76 -24.76
C LYS A 55 11.27 -15.14 -25.04
N ASP A 56 10.37 -15.21 -26.02
CA ASP A 56 9.68 -16.41 -26.50
C ASP A 56 10.61 -17.64 -26.60
N CYS A 57 10.44 -18.60 -25.69
CA CYS A 57 10.97 -19.95 -25.84
C CYS A 57 9.95 -20.78 -26.62
N ASN A 58 10.08 -20.79 -27.95
CA ASN A 58 9.28 -21.62 -28.84
C ASN A 58 9.79 -23.07 -28.77
N ASP A 59 9.39 -23.84 -27.75
CA ASP A 59 9.76 -25.26 -27.60
C ASP A 59 8.50 -26.12 -27.37
N ASN A 60 8.03 -26.75 -28.43
CA ASN A 60 6.69 -27.35 -28.55
C ASN A 60 6.53 -28.75 -27.94
N ASN A 61 7.37 -29.21 -27.01
CA ASN A 61 7.30 -30.63 -26.62
C ASN A 61 7.67 -30.99 -25.16
N SER A 62 7.34 -30.14 -24.19
CA SER A 62 7.46 -30.52 -22.78
C SER A 62 6.21 -30.13 -21.99
N PRO A 63 5.57 -31.02 -21.22
CA PRO A 63 4.49 -30.67 -20.31
C PRO A 63 5.09 -29.93 -19.11
N ILE A 64 5.40 -28.65 -19.32
CA ILE A 64 5.95 -27.76 -18.31
C ILE A 64 4.78 -27.00 -17.68
N THR A 65 4.34 -27.48 -16.51
CA THR A 65 3.68 -26.66 -15.50
C THR A 65 4.69 -25.64 -14.99
N THR A 66 4.75 -24.46 -15.60
CA THR A 66 5.40 -23.28 -15.00
C THR A 66 4.38 -22.17 -14.87
N ASN A 67 4.24 -21.71 -13.63
CA ASN A 67 3.51 -20.54 -13.16
C ASN A 67 3.82 -19.31 -14.05
N LEU A 68 3.06 -19.16 -15.13
CA LEU A 68 3.12 -18.01 -16.03
C LEU A 68 2.67 -16.78 -15.24
N GLY A 69 3.45 -15.70 -15.29
CA GLY A 69 3.31 -14.47 -14.51
C GLY A 69 1.87 -14.02 -14.28
N GLN A 70 1.29 -14.44 -13.15
CA GLN A 70 -0.02 -13.99 -12.73
C GLN A 70 0.09 -12.54 -12.30
N LYS A 71 -0.38 -11.64 -13.19
CA LYS A 71 -0.55 -10.22 -12.87
C LYS A 71 -1.36 -10.11 -11.58
N LYS A 72 -0.79 -9.46 -10.56
CA LYS A 72 -1.51 -9.17 -9.32
C LYS A 72 -2.54 -8.09 -9.59
N LEU A 73 -3.81 -8.45 -9.48
CA LEU A 73 -4.95 -7.56 -9.67
C LEU A 73 -5.52 -7.12 -8.32
N PHE A 74 -5.94 -5.87 -8.26
CA PHE A 74 -6.52 -5.26 -7.07
C PHE A 74 -7.80 -4.49 -7.41
N SER A 75 -8.72 -4.43 -6.47
CA SER A 75 -9.74 -3.37 -6.36
C SER A 75 -9.28 -2.35 -5.35
N MET A 76 -9.49 -1.07 -5.62
CA MET A 76 -9.23 -0.02 -4.65
C MET A 76 -10.50 0.29 -3.84
N ARG A 77 -10.34 0.49 -2.53
CA ARG A 77 -11.33 1.11 -1.67
C ARG A 77 -10.79 2.41 -1.07
N ASN A 78 -11.56 3.46 -1.25
CA ASN A 78 -11.30 4.77 -0.67
C ASN A 78 -11.55 4.76 0.84
N VAL A 79 -10.86 5.65 1.53
CA VAL A 79 -11.13 6.05 2.91
C VAL A 79 -11.27 7.58 2.98
N PRO A 80 -11.95 8.12 3.99
CA PRO A 80 -11.99 9.56 4.24
C PRO A 80 -10.60 10.23 4.27
N GLY A 81 -10.47 11.38 3.60
CA GLY A 81 -9.23 12.16 3.47
C GLY A 81 -9.15 13.31 4.47
N GLU A 82 -9.25 13.01 5.77
CA GLU A 82 -9.22 14.03 6.84
C GLU A 82 -7.86 14.06 7.55
N GLY A 83 -6.78 13.81 6.81
CA GLY A 83 -5.41 13.66 7.34
C GLY A 83 -5.11 12.31 8.04
N ASP A 84 -6.12 11.44 8.16
CA ASP A 84 -6.02 10.10 8.77
C ASP A 84 -5.98 8.96 7.73
N CYS A 85 -5.93 9.30 6.44
CA CYS A 85 -6.13 8.34 5.36
C CYS A 85 -5.16 7.14 5.41
N MET A 86 -3.91 7.33 5.86
CA MET A 86 -2.95 6.24 5.99
C MET A 86 -3.38 5.20 7.04
N PHE A 87 -3.73 5.66 8.25
CA PHE A 87 -4.20 4.79 9.33
C PHE A 87 -5.51 4.10 8.95
N GLN A 88 -6.43 4.85 8.35
CA GLN A 88 -7.72 4.31 7.90
C GLN A 88 -7.55 3.28 6.79
N ALA A 89 -6.63 3.49 5.84
CA ALA A 89 -6.35 2.53 4.77
C ALA A 89 -5.75 1.23 5.32
N VAL A 90 -4.83 1.32 6.30
CA VAL A 90 -4.28 0.15 7.00
C VAL A 90 -5.37 -0.58 7.79
N ALA A 91 -6.21 0.15 8.53
CA ALA A 91 -7.34 -0.42 9.26
C ALA A 91 -8.33 -1.13 8.32
N LEU A 92 -8.66 -0.53 7.19
CA LEU A 92 -9.55 -1.11 6.17
C LEU A 92 -8.95 -2.36 5.54
N ALA A 93 -7.68 -2.32 5.13
CA ALA A 93 -6.99 -3.48 4.58
C ALA A 93 -6.91 -4.63 5.60
N THR A 94 -6.66 -4.29 6.87
CA THR A 94 -6.65 -5.26 7.99
C THR A 94 -8.03 -5.88 8.19
N ALA A 95 -9.09 -5.08 8.29
CA ALA A 95 -10.46 -5.57 8.43
C ALA A 95 -10.87 -6.46 7.25
N ALA A 96 -10.65 -5.99 6.01
CA ALA A 96 -10.96 -6.74 4.80
C ALA A 96 -10.23 -8.08 4.76
N SER A 97 -8.95 -8.11 5.16
CA SER A 97 -8.17 -9.36 5.23
C SER A 97 -8.68 -10.37 6.26
N MET A 98 -9.46 -9.93 7.24
CA MET A 98 -10.13 -10.82 8.20
C MET A 98 -11.54 -11.20 7.74
N GLY A 99 -11.94 -10.83 6.51
CA GLY A 99 -13.30 -11.02 6.00
C GLY A 99 -14.32 -10.09 6.66
N LEU A 100 -13.86 -9.04 7.34
CA LEU A 100 -14.72 -8.08 8.02
C LEU A 100 -14.99 -6.88 7.10
N GLY A 101 -16.24 -6.44 7.08
CA GLY A 101 -16.58 -5.11 6.59
C GLY A 101 -16.20 -4.06 7.63
N ALA A 102 -15.81 -2.87 7.19
CA ALA A 102 -15.65 -1.71 8.04
C ALA A 102 -16.37 -0.51 7.42
N ASN A 103 -17.14 0.20 8.24
CA ASN A 103 -17.72 1.49 7.87
C ASN A 103 -16.81 2.63 8.35
N ASN A 104 -17.06 3.86 7.88
CA ASN A 104 -16.20 5.01 8.18
C ASN A 104 -16.10 5.30 9.69
N ALA A 105 -17.19 5.11 10.45
CA ALA A 105 -17.18 5.34 11.89
C ALA A 105 -16.24 4.37 12.62
N LEU A 106 -16.30 3.08 12.27
CA LEU A 106 -15.39 2.07 12.82
C LEU A 106 -13.94 2.33 12.39
N LEU A 107 -13.70 2.67 11.11
CA LEU A 107 -12.36 3.00 10.62
C LEU A 107 -11.76 4.19 11.36
N ARG A 108 -12.56 5.22 11.65
CA ARG A 108 -12.11 6.38 12.42
C ARG A 108 -11.72 5.98 13.84
N ALA A 109 -12.58 5.25 14.55
CA ALA A 109 -12.29 4.78 15.91
C ALA A 109 -11.03 3.89 15.98
N ILE A 110 -10.87 2.96 15.02
CA ILE A 110 -9.66 2.13 14.93
C ILE A 110 -8.43 3.00 14.63
N SER A 111 -8.55 4.03 13.80
CA SER A 111 -7.41 4.87 13.43
C SER A 111 -6.95 5.75 14.59
N GLU A 112 -7.89 6.31 15.36
CA GLU A 112 -7.62 7.03 16.61
C GLU A 112 -6.86 6.13 17.60
N GLU A 113 -7.38 4.94 17.88
CA GLU A 113 -6.71 3.97 18.77
C GLU A 113 -5.33 3.56 18.23
N THR A 114 -5.23 3.34 16.91
CA THR A 114 -3.97 2.95 16.26
C THR A 114 -2.91 4.03 16.41
N ARG A 115 -3.27 5.31 16.30
CA ARG A 115 -2.36 6.44 16.54
C ARG A 115 -1.79 6.42 17.95
N ASP A 116 -2.66 6.22 18.95
CA ASP A 116 -2.26 6.15 20.35
C ASP A 116 -1.29 5.00 20.60
N VAL A 117 -1.58 3.81 20.06
CA VAL A 117 -0.70 2.65 20.17
C VAL A 117 0.65 2.89 19.49
N VAL A 118 0.67 3.48 18.28
CA VAL A 118 1.92 3.80 17.58
C VAL A 118 2.73 4.81 18.40
N ALA A 119 2.10 5.87 18.92
CA ALA A 119 2.76 6.84 19.78
C ALA A 119 3.32 6.20 21.06
N GLN A 120 2.59 5.29 21.68
CA GLN A 120 3.06 4.55 22.86
C GLN A 120 4.29 3.68 22.54
N VAL A 121 4.29 2.97 21.41
CA VAL A 121 5.43 2.15 20.98
C VAL A 121 6.64 3.01 20.66
N MET A 122 6.46 4.11 19.93
CA MET A 122 7.57 5.02 19.60
C MET A 122 8.12 5.73 20.83
N GLY A 123 7.26 6.11 21.78
CA GLY A 123 7.65 6.73 23.05
C GLY A 123 8.26 5.75 24.07
N SER A 124 8.16 4.45 23.83
CA SER A 124 8.81 3.44 24.67
C SER A 124 10.32 3.48 24.46
N ARG A 125 11.09 3.68 25.55
CA ARG A 125 12.56 3.76 25.51
C ARG A 125 13.23 2.44 25.13
N ASP A 126 12.55 1.33 25.39
CA ASP A 126 13.05 -0.02 25.16
C ASP A 126 12.16 -0.73 24.13
N GLY A 127 12.63 -0.77 22.88
CA GLY A 127 11.93 -1.46 21.81
C GLY A 127 12.80 -1.56 20.57
N ASN A 128 12.77 -2.72 19.91
CA ASN A 128 13.39 -2.91 18.60
C ASN A 128 12.30 -3.21 17.57
N LEU A 129 12.38 -2.54 16.42
CA LEU A 129 11.49 -2.70 15.29
C LEU A 129 12.28 -3.25 14.10
N HIS A 130 11.67 -4.13 13.32
CA HIS A 130 12.24 -4.60 12.07
C HIS A 130 11.84 -3.66 10.94
N ILE A 131 12.81 -3.20 10.12
CA ILE A 131 12.51 -2.32 8.98
C ILE A 131 12.61 -3.08 7.65
N GLU A 132 13.72 -3.80 7.44
CA GLU A 132 14.03 -4.45 6.17
C GLU A 132 14.84 -5.73 6.45
N GLY A 133 14.35 -6.87 5.97
CA GLY A 133 14.99 -8.16 6.23
C GLY A 133 15.18 -8.40 7.73
N GLN A 134 16.44 -8.51 8.17
CA GLN A 134 16.78 -8.74 9.59
C GLN A 134 17.32 -7.49 10.31
N ARG A 135 17.22 -6.31 9.69
CA ARG A 135 17.71 -5.08 10.30
C ARG A 135 16.75 -4.60 11.39
N LEU A 136 17.30 -4.38 12.57
CA LEU A 136 16.60 -3.79 13.72
C LEU A 136 16.91 -2.30 13.85
N VAL A 137 15.91 -1.53 14.25
CA VAL A 137 16.04 -0.13 14.69
C VAL A 137 15.47 -0.01 16.10
N ARG A 138 16.05 0.85 16.94
CA ARG A 138 15.43 1.19 18.22
C ARG A 138 14.26 2.14 17.99
N THR A 139 13.20 1.99 18.77
CA THR A 139 12.04 2.92 18.78
C THR A 139 12.48 4.37 18.99
N SER A 140 13.43 4.61 19.89
CA SER A 140 14.01 5.93 20.15
C SER A 140 14.71 6.54 18.94
N ASP A 141 15.43 5.74 18.16
CA ASP A 141 16.18 6.19 16.99
C ASP A 141 15.22 6.53 15.85
N LEU A 142 14.18 5.70 15.67
CA LEU A 142 13.10 5.95 14.72
C LEU A 142 12.35 7.24 15.06
N LEU A 143 11.94 7.42 16.31
CA LEU A 143 11.27 8.64 16.79
C LEU A 143 12.13 9.88 16.60
N THR A 144 13.42 9.81 16.96
CA THR A 144 14.35 10.94 16.81
C THR A 144 14.54 11.31 15.33
N SER A 145 14.59 10.32 14.45
CA SER A 145 14.67 10.55 13.01
C SER A 145 13.40 11.21 12.48
N ALA A 146 12.23 10.69 12.87
CA ALA A 146 10.92 11.16 12.43
C ALA A 146 10.60 12.58 12.94
N SER A 147 10.87 12.86 14.21
CA SER A 147 10.65 14.20 14.78
C SER A 147 11.55 15.24 14.11
N ARG A 148 12.80 14.86 13.80
CA ARG A 148 13.74 15.73 13.09
C ARG A 148 13.30 16.02 11.66
N SER A 149 12.76 15.04 10.93
CA SER A 149 12.24 15.26 9.57
C SER A 149 11.04 16.21 9.55
N GLU A 150 10.24 16.22 10.61
CA GLU A 150 9.12 17.15 10.80
C GLU A 150 9.53 18.49 11.43
N GLY A 151 10.82 18.69 11.73
CA GLY A 151 11.32 19.94 12.33
C GLY A 151 10.84 20.20 13.77
N MET A 152 10.49 19.14 14.52
CA MET A 152 9.95 19.24 15.88
C MET A 152 10.68 18.36 16.89
N SER A 153 10.38 18.57 18.18
CA SER A 153 10.91 17.72 19.24
C SER A 153 10.24 16.33 19.27
N PRO A 154 10.90 15.28 19.78
CA PRO A 154 10.29 13.96 19.96
C PRO A 154 8.97 13.99 20.75
N ASP A 155 8.90 14.77 21.82
CA ASP A 155 7.69 14.86 22.65
C ASP A 155 6.54 15.54 21.89
N GLU A 156 6.83 16.62 21.16
CA GLU A 156 5.85 17.29 20.30
C GLU A 156 5.35 16.37 19.17
N TYR A 157 6.26 15.59 18.59
CA TYR A 157 5.91 14.59 17.58
C TYR A 157 4.90 13.58 18.13
N LEU A 158 5.16 13.02 19.32
CA LEU A 158 4.25 12.06 19.96
C LEU A 158 2.89 12.69 20.29
N GLU A 159 2.87 13.92 20.80
CA GLU A 159 1.62 14.62 21.12
C GLU A 159 0.80 14.96 19.88
N ARG A 160 1.44 15.29 18.75
CA ARG A 160 0.74 15.48 17.48
C ARG A 160 0.33 14.15 16.83
N LEU A 161 1.09 13.08 17.02
CA LEU A 161 0.77 11.77 16.47
C LEU A 161 -0.54 11.20 17.02
N LYS A 162 -0.83 11.42 18.31
CA LYS A 162 -2.08 11.02 18.99
C LYS A 162 -3.32 11.76 18.50
N LYS A 163 -3.16 12.94 17.91
CA LYS A 163 -4.29 13.74 17.42
C LYS A 163 -4.78 13.22 16.07
N SER A 164 -6.08 13.32 15.84
CA SER A 164 -6.66 13.09 14.51
C SER A 164 -6.13 14.11 13.51
N GLY A 165 -6.18 13.79 12.21
CA GLY A 165 -5.78 14.74 11.17
C GLY A 165 -6.62 16.02 11.20
N SER A 166 -7.93 15.91 11.48
CA SER A 166 -8.83 17.05 11.63
C SER A 166 -8.50 17.97 12.83
N ASP A 167 -7.81 17.45 13.84
CA ASP A 167 -7.34 18.19 15.02
C ASP A 167 -5.87 18.67 14.88
N GLY A 168 -5.33 18.68 13.66
CA GLY A 168 -3.95 19.10 13.39
C GLY A 168 -2.88 18.05 13.73
N GLY A 169 -3.28 16.78 13.80
CA GLY A 169 -2.39 15.65 13.98
C GLY A 169 -1.42 15.43 12.81
N LEU A 170 -0.45 14.55 13.00
CA LEU A 170 0.52 14.19 11.95
C LEU A 170 -0.11 13.25 10.92
N TYR A 171 0.26 13.42 9.65
CA TYR A 171 -0.04 12.42 8.62
C TYR A 171 0.76 11.14 8.89
N GLY A 172 0.16 9.98 8.61
CA GLY A 172 0.89 8.72 8.71
C GLY A 172 1.90 8.55 7.57
N GLY A 173 3.11 8.13 7.89
CA GLY A 173 4.20 7.93 6.93
C GLY A 173 5.03 6.67 7.22
N GLY A 174 6.27 6.68 6.73
CA GLY A 174 7.21 5.56 6.87
C GLY A 174 7.47 5.11 8.33
N PRO A 175 7.69 6.03 9.29
CA PRO A 175 7.87 5.67 10.70
C PRO A 175 6.65 4.95 11.27
N GLU A 176 5.44 5.46 11.03
CA GLU A 176 4.19 4.87 11.51
C GLU A 176 3.98 3.49 10.88
N LEU A 177 4.17 3.36 9.57
CA LEU A 177 4.04 2.09 8.85
C LEU A 177 5.06 1.05 9.31
N THR A 178 6.26 1.47 9.67
CA THR A 178 7.27 0.60 10.28
C THR A 178 6.75 0.03 11.59
N VAL A 179 6.24 0.88 12.48
CA VAL A 179 5.66 0.45 13.76
C VAL A 179 4.45 -0.47 13.53
N LEU A 180 3.54 -0.09 12.64
CA LEU A 180 2.32 -0.85 12.34
C LEU A 180 2.61 -2.23 11.77
N SER A 181 3.56 -2.35 10.84
CA SER A 181 3.95 -3.67 10.30
C SER A 181 4.49 -4.59 11.41
N ASN A 182 5.22 -4.04 12.38
CA ASN A 182 5.72 -4.80 13.53
C ASN A 182 4.61 -5.19 14.52
N LEU A 183 3.70 -4.27 14.82
CA LEU A 183 2.54 -4.50 15.69
C LEU A 183 1.60 -5.57 15.12
N LEU A 184 1.24 -5.42 13.86
CA LEU A 184 0.37 -6.35 13.15
C LEU A 184 1.08 -7.67 12.81
N ARG A 185 2.42 -7.67 12.87
CA ARG A 185 3.31 -8.76 12.42
C ARG A 185 3.03 -9.16 10.97
N ARG A 186 2.75 -8.18 10.12
CA ARG A 186 2.29 -8.38 8.73
C ARG A 186 3.01 -7.43 7.78
N PRO A 187 3.36 -7.89 6.57
CA PRO A 187 3.93 -7.01 5.56
C PRO A 187 2.91 -5.97 5.08
N ILE A 188 3.37 -4.73 4.88
CA ILE A 188 2.59 -3.62 4.30
C ILE A 188 3.30 -3.13 3.05
N SER A 189 2.69 -3.33 1.87
CA SER A 189 3.19 -2.80 0.60
C SER A 189 2.56 -1.47 0.28
N ILE A 190 3.39 -0.49 -0.07
CA ILE A 190 2.98 0.81 -0.57
C ILE A 190 3.15 0.83 -2.07
N TYR A 191 2.09 1.22 -2.77
CA TYR A 191 2.04 1.37 -4.21
C TYR A 191 1.81 2.84 -4.58
N GLU A 192 2.23 3.19 -5.78
CA GLU A 192 1.96 4.48 -6.41
C GLU A 192 1.39 4.26 -7.81
N LEU A 193 0.72 5.27 -8.34
CA LEU A 193 0.37 5.30 -9.76
C LEU A 193 1.66 5.38 -10.59
N GLU A 194 1.69 4.65 -11.71
CA GLU A 194 2.77 4.82 -12.69
C GLU A 194 2.46 6.05 -13.55
N ASP A 195 3.40 6.98 -13.64
CA ASP A 195 3.23 8.19 -14.45
C ASP A 195 3.16 7.80 -15.93
N ASP A 196 2.05 8.11 -16.61
CA ASP A 196 1.82 7.82 -18.05
C ASP A 196 2.85 8.49 -19.00
N THR A 197 3.81 9.24 -18.47
CA THR A 197 4.84 9.98 -19.22
C THR A 197 5.75 9.11 -20.11
N THR A 198 5.74 7.78 -19.97
CA THR A 198 6.56 6.88 -20.78
C THR A 198 5.80 6.07 -21.83
N THR A 199 4.47 6.20 -21.93
CA THR A 199 3.65 5.42 -22.89
C THR A 199 3.27 6.23 -24.13
N THR A 200 4.22 6.95 -24.75
CA THR A 200 3.99 7.61 -26.06
C THR A 200 4.36 6.73 -27.26
N THR A 201 4.69 5.45 -27.07
CA THR A 201 5.07 4.60 -28.19
C THR A 201 4.66 3.16 -27.93
N THR A 202 4.05 2.54 -28.95
CA THR A 202 3.58 1.14 -29.02
C THR A 202 2.48 0.81 -28.01
N THR A 203 1.20 1.04 -28.28
CA THR A 203 0.45 0.37 -29.34
C THR A 203 -0.77 1.23 -29.68
N ALA A 204 -0.63 2.11 -30.67
CA ALA A 204 -1.75 2.71 -31.38
C ALA A 204 -2.39 1.63 -32.25
N GLU A 205 -3.10 0.69 -31.62
CA GLU A 205 -4.14 -0.06 -32.32
C GLU A 205 -5.37 0.84 -32.39
N ASN A 206 -5.55 1.39 -33.59
CA ASN A 206 -6.70 2.10 -34.09
C ASN A 206 -8.02 1.60 -33.47
N ASN A 207 -8.62 2.40 -32.59
CA ASN A 207 -10.07 2.38 -32.36
C ASN A 207 -10.55 3.80 -32.06
N ASN A 208 -10.81 4.53 -33.15
CA ASN A 208 -11.70 5.69 -33.12
C ASN A 208 -13.10 5.19 -32.70
N ASN A 209 -13.70 5.87 -31.71
CA ASN A 209 -14.99 5.61 -31.04
C ASN A 209 -14.97 4.60 -29.87
N THR A 210 -14.79 5.12 -28.66
CA THR A 210 -15.87 5.25 -27.65
C THR A 210 -15.30 5.97 -26.42
N ASN A 211 -16.14 6.73 -25.70
CA ASN A 211 -15.87 7.27 -24.37
C ASN A 211 -15.72 6.14 -23.32
N GLY A 212 -14.84 5.18 -23.58
CA GLY A 212 -14.60 4.03 -22.72
C GLY A 212 -13.71 4.45 -21.58
N GLU A 213 -14.30 4.64 -20.39
CA GLU A 213 -13.55 4.73 -19.15
C GLU A 213 -12.52 3.59 -19.07
N SER A 214 -11.25 3.93 -18.80
CA SER A 214 -10.19 2.92 -18.70
C SER A 214 -10.50 1.97 -17.54
N LYS A 215 -10.85 0.72 -17.86
CA LYS A 215 -11.16 -0.33 -16.88
C LYS A 215 -9.97 -0.65 -15.96
N TYR A 216 -8.75 -0.34 -16.41
CA TYR A 216 -7.50 -0.74 -15.77
C TYR A 216 -6.61 0.46 -15.46
N CYS A 217 -5.89 0.38 -14.35
CA CYS A 217 -4.89 1.36 -13.94
C CYS A 217 -3.61 0.65 -13.50
N ARG A 218 -2.48 1.14 -13.99
CA ARG A 218 -1.16 0.56 -13.73
C ARG A 218 -0.57 1.17 -12.47
N ILE A 219 -0.02 0.32 -11.61
CA ILE A 219 0.61 0.72 -10.35
C ILE A 219 2.01 0.14 -10.25
N LYS A 220 2.88 0.84 -9.53
CA LYS A 220 4.25 0.39 -9.19
C LYS A 220 4.39 0.21 -7.69
N LEU A 221 5.21 -0.75 -7.28
CA LEU A 221 5.54 -0.96 -5.87
C LEU A 221 6.59 0.07 -5.44
N ALA A 222 6.25 0.94 -4.50
CA ALA A 222 7.14 1.96 -3.96
C ALA A 222 7.99 1.43 -2.79
N GLY A 223 7.43 0.54 -1.97
CA GLY A 223 8.15 -0.05 -0.84
C GLY A 223 7.35 -1.12 -0.11
N VAL A 224 8.04 -1.87 0.77
CA VAL A 224 7.43 -2.87 1.65
C VAL A 224 7.99 -2.72 3.06
N PHE A 225 7.09 -2.62 4.04
CA PHE A 225 7.42 -2.65 5.47
C PHE A 225 7.14 -4.04 6.03
N GLY A 226 8.03 -4.58 6.86
CA GLY A 226 7.82 -5.87 7.50
C GLY A 226 7.90 -7.07 6.55
N ASP A 227 8.69 -6.98 5.48
CA ASP A 227 8.89 -8.01 4.45
C ASP A 227 9.37 -9.38 4.99
N HIS A 228 10.03 -9.39 6.16
CA HIS A 228 10.47 -10.59 6.86
C HIS A 228 9.34 -11.39 7.53
N PHE A 229 8.15 -10.80 7.74
CA PHE A 229 7.02 -11.50 8.32
C PHE A 229 6.43 -12.51 7.33
N LYS A 230 6.57 -13.80 7.65
CA LYS A 230 6.04 -14.88 6.84
C LYS A 230 4.56 -15.08 7.13
N ASP A 231 3.80 -15.34 6.07
CA ASP A 231 2.40 -15.70 6.18
C ASP A 231 2.27 -17.06 6.91
N PRO A 232 1.64 -17.11 8.10
CA PRO A 232 1.48 -18.35 8.86
C PRO A 232 0.58 -19.34 8.13
N CYS A 233 -0.31 -18.86 7.26
CA CYS A 233 -1.26 -19.65 6.50
C CYS A 233 -0.64 -20.29 5.24
N LEU A 234 0.61 -19.96 4.86
CA LEU A 234 1.28 -20.61 3.73
C LEU A 234 1.43 -22.13 3.89
N SER A 235 1.41 -22.60 5.14
CA SER A 235 1.46 -24.03 5.46
C SER A 235 0.10 -24.73 5.36
N ILE A 236 -0.99 -23.96 5.28
CA ILE A 236 -2.36 -24.49 5.21
C ILE A 236 -2.65 -24.86 3.75
N PRO A 237 -3.09 -26.10 3.48
CA PRO A 237 -3.40 -26.51 2.11
C PRO A 237 -4.59 -25.73 1.56
N ASN A 238 -4.57 -25.40 0.27
CA ASN A 238 -5.66 -24.67 -0.40
C ASN A 238 -7.03 -25.36 -0.25
N SER A 239 -7.06 -26.69 -0.07
CA SER A 239 -8.29 -27.45 0.19
C SER A 239 -8.99 -27.08 1.50
N ALA A 240 -8.30 -26.46 2.45
CA ALA A 240 -8.87 -25.99 3.70
C ALA A 240 -9.41 -24.55 3.60
N ILE A 241 -9.15 -23.84 2.50
CA ILE A 241 -9.62 -22.48 2.25
C ILE A 241 -10.97 -22.57 1.54
N LEU A 242 -12.03 -22.12 2.21
CA LEU A 242 -13.40 -22.16 1.69
C LEU A 242 -13.51 -21.36 0.38
N SER A 243 -14.21 -21.91 -0.62
CA SER A 243 -14.54 -21.22 -1.87
C SER A 243 -15.63 -20.16 -1.67
N GLY A 244 -15.60 -19.05 -2.44
CA GLY A 244 -16.63 -18.00 -2.43
C GLY A 244 -16.32 -16.78 -1.56
N LEU A 245 -15.03 -16.48 -1.35
CA LEU A 245 -14.57 -15.43 -0.45
C LEU A 245 -14.63 -14.03 -1.08
N GLN A 246 -14.89 -13.02 -0.23
CA GLN A 246 -14.86 -11.62 -0.64
C GLN A 246 -13.45 -11.21 -1.10
N PRO A 247 -13.31 -10.27 -2.06
CA PRO A 247 -12.02 -9.74 -2.47
C PRO A 247 -11.19 -9.24 -1.29
N GLY A 248 -9.91 -9.62 -1.27
CA GLY A 248 -8.96 -9.30 -0.20
C GLY A 248 -9.15 -10.08 1.10
N ALA A 249 -10.20 -10.88 1.27
CA ALA A 249 -10.34 -11.75 2.43
C ALA A 249 -9.16 -12.72 2.51
N TYR A 250 -8.66 -12.91 3.73
CA TYR A 250 -7.51 -13.75 4.07
C TYR A 250 -6.18 -13.34 3.41
N SER A 251 -6.10 -12.14 2.84
CA SER A 251 -4.82 -11.61 2.38
C SER A 251 -3.92 -11.31 3.57
N TRP A 252 -2.90 -12.13 3.83
CA TRP A 252 -1.93 -11.86 4.89
C TRP A 252 -1.20 -10.52 4.67
N HIS A 253 -0.87 -10.20 3.43
CA HIS A 253 -0.18 -8.98 3.04
C HIS A 253 -1.17 -7.81 2.92
N LEU A 254 -0.85 -6.66 3.52
CA LEU A 254 -1.64 -5.43 3.40
C LEU A 254 -1.13 -4.59 2.23
N HIS A 255 -2.03 -4.11 1.36
CA HIS A 255 -1.67 -3.34 0.18
C HIS A 255 -2.33 -1.96 0.23
N ILE A 256 -1.52 -0.91 0.15
CA ILE A 256 -1.96 0.48 0.26
C ILE A 256 -1.52 1.23 -1.00
N LEU A 257 -2.43 1.91 -1.67
CA LEU A 257 -2.11 2.82 -2.77
C LEU A 257 -2.04 4.24 -2.24
N VAL A 258 -0.92 4.92 -2.51
CA VAL A 258 -0.78 6.36 -2.27
C VAL A 258 -0.93 7.07 -3.60
N VAL A 259 -1.85 8.01 -3.66
CA VAL A 259 -2.18 8.80 -4.85
C VAL A 259 -2.06 10.29 -4.56
N ASP A 260 -1.83 11.08 -5.60
CA ASP A 260 -1.87 12.52 -5.51
C ASP A 260 -3.32 13.03 -5.61
N ALA A 261 -3.79 13.71 -4.57
CA ALA A 261 -5.11 14.33 -4.54
C ALA A 261 -5.08 15.83 -4.88
N GLY A 262 -3.94 16.35 -5.37
CA GLY A 262 -3.72 17.73 -5.78
C GLY A 262 -2.89 18.49 -4.75
N PHE A 263 -3.45 18.73 -3.56
CA PHE A 263 -2.77 19.49 -2.49
C PHE A 263 -2.05 18.60 -1.47
N GLU A 264 -2.40 17.32 -1.43
CA GLU A 264 -1.86 16.35 -0.50
C GLU A 264 -1.82 14.94 -1.11
N LYS A 265 -1.06 14.06 -0.47
CA LYS A 265 -1.08 12.63 -0.78
C LYS A 265 -2.25 11.99 -0.03
N HIS A 266 -2.99 11.15 -0.74
CA HIS A 266 -4.11 10.39 -0.17
C HIS A 266 -3.82 8.90 -0.22
N ALA A 267 -4.14 8.18 0.86
CA ALA A 267 -3.95 6.73 0.94
C ALA A 267 -5.28 5.99 0.76
N CYS A 268 -5.25 4.88 0.02
CA CYS A 268 -6.39 4.01 -0.23
C CYS A 268 -5.98 2.55 0.02
N ALA A 269 -6.95 1.70 0.38
CA ALA A 269 -6.68 0.26 0.50
C ALA A 269 -6.77 -0.41 -0.88
N LEU A 270 -5.79 -1.23 -1.23
CA LEU A 270 -5.85 -2.16 -2.36
C LEU A 270 -6.23 -3.54 -1.84
N LEU A 271 -7.32 -4.08 -2.35
CA LEU A 271 -7.83 -5.40 -2.00
C LEU A 271 -7.54 -6.36 -3.16
N PRO A 272 -6.78 -7.44 -2.94
CA PRO A 272 -6.53 -8.44 -3.97
C PRO A 272 -7.83 -8.96 -4.61
N LYS A 273 -7.87 -8.97 -5.94
CA LYS A 273 -8.91 -9.65 -6.70
C LYS A 273 -8.43 -11.05 -7.03
N PHE A 274 -9.27 -12.05 -6.76
CA PHE A 274 -9.09 -13.35 -7.38
C PHE A 274 -9.46 -13.21 -8.85
N CYS A 275 -8.54 -13.57 -9.75
CA CYS A 275 -8.95 -13.84 -11.11
C CYS A 275 -9.87 -15.05 -11.03
N ASP A 276 -11.13 -14.90 -11.43
CA ASP A 276 -11.99 -16.06 -11.70
C ASP A 276 -11.24 -16.89 -12.76
N LEU A 277 -10.63 -17.99 -12.32
CA LEU A 277 -10.08 -18.98 -13.23
C LEU A 277 -11.30 -19.59 -13.95
N PRO A 278 -11.38 -19.48 -15.28
CA PRO A 278 -12.48 -20.07 -16.05
C PRO A 278 -12.55 -21.59 -15.89
#